data_AF-A0A0C3ML71-F1
#
_entry.id   AF-A0A0C3ML71-F1
#
_cell.length_a   1.000
_cell.length_b   1.000
_cell.length_c   1.000
_cell.angle_alpha   90.00
_cell.angle_beta   90.00
_cell.angle_gamma   90.00
#
_symmetry.space_group_name_H-M   'P 1'
#
loop_
_entity.id
_entity.type
_entity.pdbx_description
1 polymer ?
#
loop_
_entity_poly.entity_id
_entity_poly.type
_entity_poly.pdbx_seq_one_letter_code
_entity_poly.pdbx_strand_id
1 'polypeptide(L)'
;MVAISFGIVDEYVSLSQGDYRTIPCYFALFALGELFEIAIALDALRLRNIIQLIGVCFFHAGMIVFSALQVHQTRTALVKMPDADCAIYYANCSGPGSLFNRVEPFLIVSPALLALSLLVLVWFTWQLYHEFGYVAEFLNSDMTSLDGVRSLIYAVGLSSTSSGLIHE
;
A
#
# COMPACT_ATOMS: atom_id res chain seq x y z
N MET A 1 5.17 -4.47 -16.51
CA MET A 1 4.69 -5.83 -16.17
C MET A 1 3.25 -6.00 -16.58
N VAL A 2 2.32 -5.22 -16.01
CA VAL A 2 0.88 -5.33 -16.23
C VAL A 2 0.46 -5.30 -17.72
N ALA A 3 0.93 -4.34 -18.52
CA ALA A 3 0.58 -4.26 -19.95
C ALA A 3 1.05 -5.47 -20.78
N ILE A 4 2.17 -6.09 -20.39
CA ILE A 4 2.70 -7.29 -21.07
C ILE A 4 1.85 -8.51 -20.70
N SER A 5 1.47 -8.63 -19.42
CA SER A 5 0.56 -9.67 -18.96
C SER A 5 -0.82 -9.56 -19.63
N PHE A 6 -1.35 -8.34 -19.79
CA PHE A 6 -2.59 -8.10 -20.52
C PHE A 6 -2.49 -8.46 -22.00
N GLY A 7 -1.40 -8.07 -22.68
CA GLY A 7 -1.19 -8.42 -24.08
C GLY A 7 -1.09 -9.92 -24.31
N ILE A 8 -0.39 -10.64 -23.42
CA ILE A 8 -0.30 -12.10 -23.48
C ILE A 8 -1.69 -12.72 -23.23
N VAL A 9 -2.43 -12.32 -22.20
CA VAL A 9 -3.73 -12.93 -21.89
C VAL A 9 -4.77 -12.69 -22.98
N ASP A 10 -4.79 -11.50 -23.60
CA ASP A 10 -5.72 -11.16 -24.69
C ASP A 10 -5.40 -11.93 -25.99
N GLU A 11 -4.14 -12.29 -26.23
CA GLU A 11 -3.71 -13.09 -27.38
C GLU A 11 -4.22 -14.55 -27.32
N TYR A 12 -4.38 -15.13 -26.12
CA TYR A 12 -4.79 -16.54 -25.95
C TYR A 12 -6.26 -16.72 -25.58
N VAL A 13 -6.94 -15.72 -25.02
CA VAL A 13 -8.36 -15.78 -24.65
C VAL A 13 -9.02 -14.43 -24.87
N SER A 14 -10.09 -14.40 -25.65
CA SER A 14 -10.94 -13.21 -25.77
C SER A 14 -11.57 -12.90 -24.40
N LEU A 15 -11.01 -11.90 -23.71
CA LEU A 15 -11.50 -11.38 -22.42
C LEU A 15 -12.92 -10.77 -22.50
N SER A 16 -13.48 -10.71 -23.71
CA SER A 16 -14.86 -10.31 -24.00
C SER A 16 -15.89 -11.27 -23.40
N GLN A 17 -15.58 -12.58 -23.30
CA GLN A 17 -16.47 -13.58 -22.71
C GLN A 17 -16.53 -13.40 -21.19
N GLY A 18 -17.74 -13.19 -20.65
CA GLY A 18 -17.98 -12.69 -19.29
C GLY A 18 -17.31 -13.45 -18.14
N ASP A 19 -16.99 -14.73 -18.35
CA ASP A 19 -16.37 -15.60 -17.35
C ASP A 19 -14.87 -15.33 -17.12
N TYR A 20 -14.17 -14.69 -18.06
CA TYR A 20 -12.71 -14.47 -17.97
C TYR A 20 -12.31 -13.04 -17.56
N ARG A 21 -13.29 -12.17 -17.28
CA ARG A 21 -13.05 -10.76 -16.92
C ARG A 21 -12.45 -10.57 -15.52
N THR A 22 -12.52 -11.58 -14.68
CA THR A 22 -12.00 -11.54 -13.30
C THR A 22 -10.49 -11.37 -13.26
N ILE A 23 -9.74 -12.07 -14.12
CA ILE A 23 -8.27 -11.98 -14.18
C ILE A 23 -7.79 -10.57 -14.59
N PRO A 24 -8.27 -9.99 -15.71
CA PRO A 24 -8.05 -8.60 -16.06
C PRO A 24 -8.35 -7.61 -14.94
N CYS A 25 -9.46 -7.81 -14.23
CA CYS A 25 -9.87 -6.92 -13.15
C CYS A 25 -8.84 -6.88 -12.02
N TYR A 26 -8.37 -8.04 -11.55
CA TYR A 26 -7.36 -8.10 -10.49
C TYR A 26 -6.04 -7.43 -10.91
N PHE A 27 -5.55 -7.69 -12.12
CA PHE A 27 -4.33 -7.04 -12.61
C PHE A 27 -4.48 -5.52 -12.80
N ALA A 28 -5.67 -5.05 -13.18
CA ALA A 28 -5.95 -3.61 -13.29
C ALA A 28 -5.97 -2.94 -11.90
N LEU A 29 -6.61 -3.56 -10.91
CA LEU A 29 -6.61 -3.08 -9.52
C LEU A 29 -5.20 -3.01 -8.95
N PHE A 30 -4.38 -4.02 -9.26
CA PHE A 30 -3.00 -4.07 -8.84
C PHE A 30 -2.19 -2.91 -9.43
N ALA A 31 -2.32 -2.67 -10.73
CA ALA A 31 -1.65 -1.58 -11.42
C ALA A 31 -2.06 -0.20 -10.89
N LEU A 32 -3.36 -0.02 -10.66
CA LEU A 32 -3.89 1.22 -10.10
C LEU A 32 -3.42 1.42 -8.66
N GLY A 33 -3.35 0.34 -7.87
CA GLY A 33 -2.82 0.37 -6.50
C GLY A 33 -1.37 0.83 -6.45
N GLU A 34 -0.48 0.25 -7.27
CA GLU A 34 0.92 0.66 -7.36
C GLU A 34 1.09 2.12 -7.81
N LEU A 35 0.29 2.58 -8.78
CA LEU A 35 0.30 3.99 -9.22
C LEU A 35 -0.19 4.95 -8.13
N PHE A 36 -1.26 4.55 -7.43
CA PHE A 36 -1.79 5.30 -6.29
C PHE A 36 -0.75 5.40 -5.17
N GLU A 37 -0.05 4.31 -4.88
CA GLU A 37 1.00 4.28 -3.87
C GLU A 37 2.13 5.24 -4.19
N ILE A 38 2.63 5.25 -5.43
CA ILE A 38 3.68 6.18 -5.87
C ILE A 38 3.21 7.63 -5.74
N ALA A 39 1.97 7.94 -6.13
CA ALA A 39 1.43 9.29 -6.03
C ALA A 39 1.36 9.78 -4.58
N ILE A 40 0.87 8.94 -3.66
CA ILE A 40 0.79 9.26 -2.23
C ILE A 40 2.17 9.31 -1.58
N ALA A 41 3.11 8.44 -1.98
CA ALA A 41 4.49 8.49 -1.50
C ALA A 41 5.17 9.81 -1.92
N LEU A 42 5.00 10.26 -3.16
CA LEU A 42 5.54 11.54 -3.63
C LEU A 42 4.95 12.73 -2.85
N ASP A 43 3.65 12.70 -2.57
CA ASP A 43 2.99 13.73 -1.76
C ASP A 43 3.50 13.73 -0.31
N ALA A 44 3.64 12.54 0.30
CA ALA A 44 4.20 12.36 1.65
C ALA A 44 5.62 12.91 1.76
N LEU A 45 6.47 12.65 0.74
CA LEU A 45 7.84 13.14 0.67
C LEU A 45 7.89 14.66 0.52
N ARG A 46 7.02 15.25 -0.30
CA ARG A 46 6.94 16.70 -0.51
C ARG A 46 6.53 17.44 0.76
N LEU A 47 5.55 16.90 1.48
CA LEU A 47 5.02 17.48 2.72
C LEU A 47 5.85 17.09 3.96
N ARG A 48 6.85 16.21 3.81
CA ARG A 48 7.62 15.60 4.90
C ARG A 48 6.71 14.97 5.96
N ASN A 49 5.59 14.41 5.52
CA ASN A 49 4.59 13.81 6.39
C ASN A 49 4.87 12.32 6.58
N ILE A 50 5.45 11.98 7.73
CA ILE A 50 5.80 10.61 8.11
C ILE A 50 4.56 9.73 8.32
N ILE A 51 3.44 10.29 8.78
CA ILE A 51 2.20 9.51 8.98
C ILE A 51 1.70 8.95 7.65
N GLN A 52 1.79 9.74 6.59
CA GLN A 52 1.39 9.32 5.25
C GLN A 52 2.34 8.24 4.69
N LEU A 53 3.65 8.36 4.95
CA LEU A 53 4.64 7.35 4.57
C LEU A 53 4.41 6.01 5.29
N ILE A 54 4.05 6.04 6.58
CA ILE A 54 3.62 4.83 7.32
C ILE A 54 2.35 4.24 6.70
N GLY A 55 1.40 5.09 6.28
CA GLY A 55 0.19 4.66 5.56
C GLY A 55 0.50 3.95 4.25
N VAL A 56 1.49 4.41 3.49
CA VAL A 56 2.00 3.77 2.26
C VAL A 56 2.52 2.37 2.57
N CYS A 57 3.32 2.19 3.64
CA CYS A 57 3.80 0.86 4.06
C CYS A 57 2.66 -0.12 4.39
N PHE A 58 1.62 0.35 5.12
CA PHE A 58 0.46 -0.50 5.43
C PHE A 58 -0.37 -0.84 4.18
N PHE A 59 -0.54 0.13 3.28
CA PHE A 59 -1.22 -0.10 2.01
C PHE A 59 -0.48 -1.15 1.18
N HIS A 60 0.85 -1.05 1.07
CA HIS A 60 1.68 -2.01 0.35
C HIS A 60 1.61 -3.41 0.98
N ALA A 61 1.62 -3.51 2.31
CA ALA A 61 1.38 -4.78 3.00
C ALA A 61 -0.02 -5.36 2.70
N GLY A 62 -1.05 -4.51 2.63
CA GLY A 62 -2.40 -4.90 2.21
C GLY A 62 -2.46 -5.42 0.77
N MET A 63 -1.69 -4.81 -0.14
CA MET A 63 -1.56 -5.27 -1.54
C MET A 63 -0.95 -6.67 -1.63
N ILE A 64 0.02 -7.00 -0.77
CA ILE A 64 0.57 -8.38 -0.68
C ILE A 64 -0.55 -9.37 -0.32
N VAL A 65 -1.34 -9.07 0.71
CA VAL A 65 -2.45 -9.96 1.13
C VAL A 65 -3.50 -10.09 0.02
N PHE A 66 -3.88 -8.99 -0.61
CA PHE A 66 -4.82 -9.00 -1.74
C PHE A 66 -4.29 -9.88 -2.89
N SER A 67 -3.00 -9.76 -3.20
CA SER A 67 -2.34 -10.53 -4.26
C SER A 67 -2.25 -12.03 -3.95
N ALA A 68 -2.22 -12.43 -2.67
CA ALA A 68 -2.32 -13.82 -2.27
C ALA A 68 -3.76 -14.36 -2.41
N LEU A 69 -4.76 -13.55 -2.02
CA LEU A 69 -6.18 -13.93 -2.11
C LEU A 69 -6.66 -14.08 -3.56
N GLN A 70 -6.20 -13.23 -4.49
CA GLN A 70 -6.62 -13.32 -5.90
C GLN A 70 -6.23 -14.66 -6.53
N VAL A 71 -5.18 -15.35 -6.08
CA VAL A 71 -4.77 -16.67 -6.61
C VAL A 71 -5.88 -17.69 -6.39
N HIS A 72 -6.46 -17.70 -5.19
CA HIS A 72 -7.56 -18.59 -4.87
C HIS A 72 -8.85 -18.20 -5.60
N GLN A 73 -9.15 -16.90 -5.67
CA GLN A 73 -10.37 -16.41 -6.33
C GLN A 73 -10.36 -16.67 -7.84
N THR A 74 -9.21 -16.48 -8.49
CA THR A 74 -9.04 -16.78 -9.93
C THR A 74 -9.12 -18.26 -10.22
N ARG A 75 -8.59 -19.13 -9.35
CA ARG A 75 -8.77 -20.59 -9.48
C ARG A 75 -10.24 -20.98 -9.46
N THR A 76 -11.00 -20.46 -8.49
CA THR A 76 -12.43 -20.75 -8.35
C THR A 76 -13.27 -20.14 -9.47
N ALA A 77 -12.86 -18.99 -10.02
CA ALA A 77 -13.55 -18.36 -11.15
C ALA A 77 -13.32 -19.10 -12.48
N LEU A 78 -12.12 -19.66 -12.69
CA LEU A 78 -11.75 -20.37 -13.92
C LEU A 78 -12.12 -21.86 -13.90
N VAL A 79 -11.95 -22.56 -12.78
CA VAL A 79 -12.20 -24.01 -12.73
C VAL A 79 -13.65 -24.28 -12.32
N LYS A 80 -14.54 -24.31 -13.32
CA LYS A 80 -15.98 -24.62 -13.11
C LYS A 80 -16.32 -26.10 -13.34
N MET A 81 -15.51 -26.85 -14.11
CA MET A 81 -15.77 -28.26 -14.45
C MET A 81 -14.49 -29.10 -14.31
N PRO A 82 -14.22 -29.68 -13.12
CA PRO A 82 -12.97 -30.40 -12.86
C PRO A 82 -12.83 -31.73 -13.63
N ASP A 83 -13.95 -32.37 -14.01
CA ASP A 83 -13.98 -33.67 -14.71
C ASP A 83 -14.16 -33.58 -16.24
N ALA A 84 -14.13 -32.37 -16.82
CA ALA A 84 -14.33 -32.19 -18.26
C ALA A 84 -13.02 -32.35 -19.05
N ASP A 85 -13.11 -32.93 -20.26
CA ASP A 85 -11.98 -33.10 -21.18
C ASP A 85 -11.33 -31.76 -21.52
N CYS A 86 -10.07 -31.58 -21.13
CA CYS A 86 -9.29 -30.36 -21.37
C CYS A 86 -9.03 -30.08 -22.86
N ALA A 87 -9.22 -31.07 -23.74
CA ALA A 87 -9.07 -30.91 -25.18
C ALA A 87 -10.21 -30.08 -25.81
N ILE A 88 -11.40 -30.06 -25.19
CA ILE A 88 -12.58 -29.32 -25.68
C ILE A 88 -12.83 -28.05 -24.85
N TYR A 89 -12.57 -28.10 -23.53
CA TYR A 89 -12.81 -27.00 -22.60
C TYR A 89 -11.51 -26.51 -21.93
N TYR A 90 -10.53 -26.10 -22.75
CA TYR A 90 -9.22 -25.57 -22.34
C TYR A 90 -9.26 -24.53 -21.20
N ALA A 91 -10.31 -23.72 -21.15
CA ALA A 91 -10.41 -22.59 -20.24
C ALA A 91 -11.10 -22.90 -18.88
N ASN A 92 -11.84 -24.02 -18.77
CA ASN A 92 -12.62 -24.36 -17.56
C ASN A 92 -12.20 -25.68 -16.88
N CYS A 93 -11.18 -26.37 -17.41
CA CYS A 93 -10.74 -27.68 -16.96
C CYS A 93 -9.54 -27.61 -15.99
N SER A 94 -9.31 -28.66 -15.21
CA SER A 94 -8.23 -28.74 -14.21
C SER A 94 -6.99 -29.55 -14.64
N GLY A 95 -6.91 -30.01 -15.90
CA GLY A 95 -5.87 -30.93 -16.39
C GLY A 95 -4.58 -30.28 -16.95
N PRO A 96 -3.56 -31.09 -17.30
CA PRO A 96 -2.29 -30.62 -17.85
C PRO A 96 -2.52 -29.93 -19.21
N GLY A 97 -2.32 -28.61 -19.25
CA GLY A 97 -2.59 -27.77 -20.44
C GLY A 97 -3.77 -26.80 -20.29
N SER A 98 -4.41 -26.73 -19.13
CA SER A 98 -5.45 -25.74 -18.85
C SER A 98 -4.91 -24.31 -18.78
N LEU A 99 -5.78 -23.34 -19.04
CA LEU A 99 -5.49 -21.90 -18.87
C LEU A 99 -4.95 -21.59 -17.47
N PHE A 100 -5.53 -22.21 -16.43
CA PHE A 100 -5.15 -21.97 -15.04
C PHE A 100 -3.69 -22.35 -14.78
N ASN A 101 -3.23 -23.52 -15.25
CA ASN A 101 -1.85 -23.98 -15.04
C ASN A 101 -0.80 -23.05 -15.72
N ARG A 102 -1.20 -22.31 -16.75
CA ARG A 102 -0.32 -21.34 -17.42
C ARG A 102 -0.28 -19.99 -16.71
N VAL A 103 -1.41 -19.59 -16.11
CA VAL A 103 -1.60 -18.28 -15.47
C VAL A 103 -1.18 -18.32 -13.99
N GLU A 104 -1.34 -19.45 -13.30
CA GLU A 104 -0.92 -19.71 -11.92
C GLU A 104 0.50 -19.20 -11.56
N PRO A 105 1.57 -19.51 -12.33
CA PRO A 105 2.91 -19.02 -11.99
C PRO A 105 2.99 -17.49 -12.02
N PHE A 106 2.28 -16.80 -12.91
CA PHE A 106 2.26 -15.33 -12.94
C PHE A 106 1.56 -14.74 -11.72
N LEU A 107 0.54 -15.43 -11.19
CA LEU A 107 -0.18 -14.99 -10.01
C LEU A 107 0.61 -15.17 -8.73
N ILE A 108 1.48 -16.18 -8.66
CA ILE A 108 2.38 -16.42 -7.51
C ILE A 108 3.61 -15.50 -7.56
N VAL A 109 4.09 -15.15 -8.75
CA VAL A 109 5.20 -14.20 -8.89
C VAL A 109 4.82 -12.81 -8.38
N SER A 110 3.55 -12.41 -8.51
CA SER A 110 3.04 -11.10 -8.07
C SER A 110 3.27 -10.83 -6.56
N PRO A 111 2.78 -11.66 -5.60
CA PRO A 111 3.04 -11.47 -4.17
C PRO A 111 4.53 -11.51 -3.83
N ALA A 112 5.32 -12.33 -4.52
CA ALA A 112 6.76 -12.41 -4.27
C ALA A 112 7.48 -11.10 -4.64
N LEU A 113 7.11 -10.48 -5.77
CA LEU A 113 7.65 -9.18 -6.18
C LEU A 113 7.21 -8.07 -5.23
N LEU A 114 5.95 -8.06 -4.78
CA LEU A 114 5.49 -7.10 -3.77
C LEU A 114 6.21 -7.28 -2.43
N ALA A 115 6.45 -8.51 -1.99
CA ALA A 115 7.18 -8.75 -0.75
C ALA A 115 8.61 -8.20 -0.82
N LEU A 116 9.28 -8.37 -1.96
CA LEU A 116 10.60 -7.79 -2.18
C LEU A 116 10.56 -6.25 -2.25
N SER A 117 9.55 -5.71 -2.91
CA SER A 117 9.26 -4.27 -2.96
C SER A 117 9.06 -3.68 -1.55
N LEU A 118 8.27 -4.35 -0.71
CA LEU A 118 8.01 -3.94 0.67
C LEU A 118 9.30 -3.81 1.47
N LEU A 119 10.23 -4.76 1.33
CA LEU A 119 11.50 -4.71 2.05
C LEU A 119 12.30 -3.46 1.69
N VAL A 120 12.33 -3.12 0.40
CA VAL A 120 12.98 -1.91 -0.11
C VAL A 120 12.25 -0.65 0.41
N LEU A 121 10.93 -0.65 0.37
CA LEU A 121 10.10 0.47 0.84
C LEU A 121 10.27 0.71 2.35
N VAL A 122 10.31 -0.36 3.15
CA VAL A 122 10.57 -0.31 4.61
C VAL A 122 11.97 0.23 4.87
N TRP A 123 12.97 -0.21 4.10
CA TRP A 123 14.33 0.32 4.22
C TRP A 123 14.38 1.83 3.96
N PHE A 124 13.78 2.32 2.87
CA PHE A 124 13.71 3.76 2.59
C PHE A 124 12.94 4.52 3.66
N THR A 125 11.79 3.98 4.09
CA THR A 125 10.96 4.59 5.14
C THR A 125 11.72 4.71 6.45
N TRP A 126 12.52 3.69 6.80
CA TRP A 126 13.33 3.72 8.00
C TRP A 126 14.41 4.81 7.94
N GLN A 127 15.09 4.98 6.81
CA GLN A 127 16.08 6.05 6.67
C GLN A 127 15.45 7.45 6.70
N LEU A 128 14.30 7.64 6.06
CA LEU A 128 13.59 8.91 6.14
C LEU A 128 13.05 9.19 7.55
N TYR A 129 12.59 8.17 8.26
CA TYR A 129 12.17 8.32 9.65
C TYR A 129 13.34 8.79 10.52
N HIS A 130 14.55 8.28 10.29
CA HIS A 130 15.74 8.70 11.03
C HIS A 130 16.22 10.12 10.67
N GLU A 131 15.88 10.66 9.50
CA GLU A 131 16.21 12.06 9.14
C GLU A 131 15.18 13.06 9.66
N PHE A 132 13.89 12.73 9.62
CA PHE A 132 12.81 13.64 10.00
C PHE A 132 12.29 13.45 11.44
N GLY A 133 12.43 12.25 12.00
CA GLY A 133 11.95 11.91 13.35
C GLY A 133 12.73 12.62 14.45
N TYR A 134 14.06 12.75 14.31
CA TYR A 134 14.88 13.50 15.26
C TYR A 134 14.53 14.99 15.29
N VAL A 135 14.15 15.56 14.13
CA VAL A 135 13.72 16.96 14.04
C VAL A 135 12.33 17.16 14.68
N ALA A 136 11.42 16.20 14.53
CA ALA A 136 10.11 16.25 15.16
C ALA A 136 10.19 16.13 16.70
N GLU A 137 11.01 15.22 17.22
CA GLU A 137 11.28 15.09 18.65
C GLU A 137 11.93 16.36 19.22
N PHE A 138 12.93 16.91 18.51
CA PHE A 138 13.61 18.14 18.91
C PHE A 138 12.65 19.35 18.94
N LEU A 139 11.85 19.57 17.90
CA LEU A 139 10.86 20.65 17.86
C LEU A 139 9.78 20.52 18.95
N ASN A 140 9.34 19.30 19.25
CA ASN A 140 8.38 19.06 20.34
C ASN A 140 8.98 19.41 21.71
N SER A 141 10.27 19.12 21.93
CA SER A 141 10.99 19.50 23.14
C SER A 141 11.19 21.02 23.26
N ASP A 142 11.44 21.72 22.15
CA ASP A 142 11.56 23.18 22.15
C ASP A 142 10.21 23.88 22.38
N MET A 143 9.13 23.41 21.76
CA MET A 143 7.79 23.94 21.97
C MET A 143 7.31 23.78 23.41
N THR A 144 7.53 22.62 24.02
CA THR A 144 7.19 22.40 25.43
C THR A 144 8.02 23.28 26.37
N SER A 145 9.29 23.56 26.03
CA SER A 145 10.10 24.52 26.77
C SER A 145 9.54 25.96 26.66
N LEU A 146 9.13 26.39 25.46
CA LEU A 146 8.61 27.73 25.21
C LEU A 146 7.22 27.94 25.84
N ASP A 147 6.36 26.93 25.85
CA ASP A 147 5.10 26.96 26.59
C ASP A 147 5.34 27.03 28.11
N GLY A 148 6.37 26.33 28.60
CA GLY A 148 6.85 26.48 29.98
C GLY A 148 7.31 27.91 30.29
N VAL A 149 8.10 28.52 29.40
CA VAL A 149 8.58 29.90 29.55
C VAL A 149 7.42 30.91 29.48
N ARG A 150 6.47 30.75 28.56
CA ARG A 150 5.26 31.60 28.50
C ARG A 150 4.47 31.53 29.80
N SER A 151 4.25 30.32 30.33
CA SER A 151 3.52 30.12 31.58
C SER A 151 4.20 30.82 32.76
N LEU A 152 5.53 30.78 32.82
CA LEU A 152 6.31 31.47 33.87
C LEU A 152 6.19 33.00 33.77
N ILE A 153 6.22 33.56 32.56
CA ILE A 153 6.05 35.00 32.32
C ILE A 153 4.64 35.46 32.76
N TYR A 154 3.60 34.70 32.46
CA TYR A 154 2.24 35.01 32.93
C TYR A 154 2.13 34.93 34.46
N ALA A 155 2.74 33.92 35.10
CA ALA A 155 2.73 33.78 36.55
C ALA A 155 3.44 34.96 37.26
N VAL A 156 4.57 35.42 36.75
CA VAL A 156 5.31 36.58 37.28
C VAL A 156 4.57 37.90 37.00
N GLY A 157 3.95 38.05 35.82
CA GLY A 157 3.11 39.22 35.52
C GLY A 157 1.89 39.35 36.44
N LEU A 158 1.27 38.22 36.81
CA LEU A 158 0.18 38.17 37.77
C LEU A 158 0.63 38.47 39.21
N SER A 159 1.81 38.00 39.64
CA SER A 159 2.33 38.31 40.98
C SER A 159 2.66 39.80 41.14
N SER A 160 3.19 40.44 40.09
CA SER A 160 3.52 41.88 40.14
C SER A 160 2.29 42.78 40.18
N THR A 161 1.13 42.34 39.68
CA THR A 161 -0.11 43.11 39.70
C THR A 161 -0.84 42.99 41.04
N SER A 162 -0.72 41.84 41.73
CA SER A 162 -1.31 41.62 43.05
C SER A 162 -0.64 42.44 44.17
N SER A 163 0.64 42.78 44.06
CA SER A 163 1.36 43.56 45.08
C SER A 163 1.08 45.07 45.02
N GLY A 164 0.48 45.57 43.93
CA GLY A 164 0.12 46.99 43.78
C GLY A 164 -1.28 47.34 44.31
N LEU A 165 -2.14 46.36 44.57
CA LEU A 165 -3.54 46.56 45.02
C LEU A 165 -3.74 46.45 46.55
N ILE A 166 -2.66 46.33 47.32
CA ILE A 166 -2.72 46.19 48.80
C ILE A 166 -2.28 47.47 49.53
N HIS A 167 -2.15 48.59 48.80
CA HIS A 167 -1.60 49.85 49.32
C HIS A 167 -2.51 51.08 49.15
N GLU A 168 -3.79 50.90 48.81
CA GLU A 168 -4.83 51.95 48.97
C GLU A 168 -5.84 51.58 50.05
#